data_AF-A0A9D0SKE8-F1
#
_entry.id   AF-A0A9D0SKE8-F1
#
_cell.length_a   1.000
_cell.length_b   1.000
_cell.length_c   1.000
_cell.angle_alpha   90.00
_cell.angle_beta   90.00
_cell.angle_gamma   90.00
#
_symmetry.space_group_name_H-M   'P 1'
#
loop_
_entity.id
_entity.type
_entity.pdbx_description
1 polymer ?
#
loop_
_entity_poly.entity_id
_entity_poly.type
_entity_poly.pdbx_seq_one_letter_code
_entity_poly.pdbx_strand_id
1 'polypeptide(L)'
;MKRTDKNNTFLDGALIPVLEGLEEQRLSIKRKYFNPLTALFILAGIFLVIYLTKQEAKWLLAPAVLAFLGGLVYVVLAQKPLREYKNAYKNKIIKGLIDRIHPGLSYNPSLYIPESRFMASGLFLRTPDRYRGEDMVSGMVGKTQLSFSEIRAQYKTETTDSKGNRHTQWHDIFRGIFIIADFNKPFKTRTLVLPDTAEKIFGSLFGNALQKWNKGRGDLIKLENPDFEKEFVVYGQDQIESR
;
A
#
# COMPACT_ATOMS: atom_id res chain seq x y z
N MET A 1 0.10 34.33 4.45
CA MET A 1 0.46 34.43 5.88
C MET A 1 -0.53 33.71 6.83
N LYS A 2 -1.85 33.96 6.80
CA LYS A 2 -2.83 33.37 7.75
C LYS A 2 -3.02 31.83 7.74
N ARG A 3 -2.60 31.09 6.71
CA ARG A 3 -2.87 29.65 6.55
C ARG A 3 -1.79 28.78 7.21
N THR A 4 -0.54 29.22 7.18
CA THR A 4 0.61 28.54 7.79
C THR A 4 0.57 28.61 9.32
N ASP A 5 0.22 29.77 9.87
CA ASP A 5 0.11 29.94 11.34
C ASP A 5 -1.02 29.07 11.93
N LYS A 6 -2.17 28.96 11.25
CA LYS A 6 -3.27 28.08 11.68
C LYS A 6 -2.89 26.60 11.63
N ASN A 7 -2.08 26.19 10.67
CA ASN A 7 -1.60 24.80 10.58
C ASN A 7 -0.63 24.49 11.72
N ASN A 8 0.29 25.39 12.04
CA ASN A 8 1.25 25.20 13.14
C ASN A 8 0.55 25.17 14.51
N THR A 9 -0.41 26.07 14.78
CA THR A 9 -1.18 26.03 16.04
C THR A 9 -2.00 24.74 16.20
N PHE A 10 -2.48 24.14 15.10
CA PHE A 10 -3.19 22.86 15.16
C PHE A 10 -2.25 21.67 15.37
N LEU A 11 -1.12 21.65 14.65
CA LEU A 11 -0.08 20.64 14.84
C LEU A 11 0.36 20.64 16.31
N ASP A 12 0.70 21.81 16.85
CA ASP A 12 1.27 21.94 18.19
C ASP A 12 0.22 21.80 19.30
N GLY A 13 -0.98 22.34 19.13
CA GLY A 13 -1.99 22.41 20.19
C GLY A 13 -2.97 21.24 20.27
N ALA A 14 -3.22 20.54 19.15
CA ALA A 14 -4.25 19.49 19.08
C ALA A 14 -3.72 18.14 18.61
N LEU A 15 -2.75 18.12 17.69
CA LEU A 15 -2.22 16.89 17.11
C LEU A 15 -1.12 16.27 17.98
N ILE A 16 -0.17 17.07 18.48
CA ILE A 16 0.94 16.61 19.33
C ILE A 16 0.44 15.83 20.55
N PRO A 17 -0.51 16.32 21.38
CA PRO A 17 -0.96 15.56 22.55
C PRO A 17 -1.59 14.20 22.19
N VAL A 18 -2.29 14.12 21.05
CA VAL A 18 -2.87 12.86 20.56
C VAL A 18 -1.77 11.92 20.05
N LEU A 19 -0.77 12.46 19.35
CA LEU A 19 0.40 11.70 18.91
C LEU A 19 1.22 11.18 20.09
N GLU A 20 1.43 11.99 21.13
CA GLU A 20 2.11 11.58 22.37
C GLU A 20 1.35 10.46 23.08
N GLY A 21 0.02 10.57 23.19
CA GLY A 21 -0.81 9.50 23.76
C GLY A 21 -0.74 8.20 22.95
N LEU A 22 -0.69 8.29 21.61
CA LEU A 22 -0.51 7.14 20.73
C LEU A 22 0.92 6.58 20.82
N GLU A 23 1.93 7.42 20.95
CA GLU A 23 3.32 7.02 21.13
C GLU A 23 3.49 6.25 22.45
N GLU A 24 2.90 6.74 23.54
CA GLU A 24 2.85 6.00 24.81
C GLU A 24 2.15 4.64 24.65
N GLN A 25 1.02 4.57 23.92
CA GLN A 25 0.38 3.30 23.60
C GLN A 25 1.32 2.37 22.81
N ARG A 26 2.00 2.89 21.77
CA ARG A 26 2.99 2.13 20.98
C ARG A 26 4.12 1.59 21.84
N LEU A 27 4.69 2.43 22.71
CA LEU A 27 5.76 2.06 23.63
C LEU A 27 5.28 1.08 24.70
N SER A 28 4.04 1.19 25.18
CA SER A 28 3.46 0.23 26.13
C SER A 28 3.30 -1.16 25.49
N ILE A 29 2.87 -1.23 24.22
CA ILE A 29 2.78 -2.47 23.45
C ILE A 29 4.18 -3.05 23.25
N LYS A 30 5.17 -2.22 22.91
CA LYS A 30 6.56 -2.66 22.76
C LYS A 30 7.11 -3.21 24.07
N ARG A 31 6.95 -2.49 25.19
CA ARG A 31 7.44 -2.90 26.52
C ARG A 31 6.75 -4.18 27.00
N LYS A 32 5.44 -4.27 26.83
CA LYS A 32 4.64 -5.41 27.31
C LYS A 32 4.79 -6.65 26.44
N TYR A 33 4.92 -6.48 25.12
CA TYR A 33 4.87 -7.62 24.18
C TYR A 33 6.19 -7.91 23.46
N PHE A 34 6.93 -6.89 23.02
CA PHE A 34 8.12 -7.10 22.20
C PHE A 34 9.40 -7.27 23.02
N ASN A 35 9.60 -6.49 24.07
CA ASN A 35 10.80 -6.61 24.92
C ASN A 35 10.96 -8.01 25.58
N PRO A 36 9.94 -8.58 26.24
CA PRO A 36 10.07 -9.93 26.81
C PRO A 36 10.21 -11.00 25.71
N LEU A 37 9.57 -10.82 24.55
CA LEU A 37 9.74 -11.71 23.40
C LEU A 37 11.17 -11.70 22.88
N THR A 38 11.79 -10.50 22.76
CA THR A 38 13.21 -10.39 22.38
C THR A 38 14.13 -11.06 23.40
N ALA A 39 13.88 -10.86 24.71
CA ALA A 39 14.65 -11.53 25.77
C ALA A 39 14.51 -13.06 25.72
N LEU A 40 13.30 -13.57 25.46
CA LEU A 40 13.01 -14.99 25.33
C LEU A 40 13.74 -15.63 24.14
N PHE A 41 13.77 -14.96 22.98
CA PHE A 41 14.51 -15.43 21.81
C PHE A 41 16.03 -15.39 22.03
N ILE A 42 16.55 -14.36 22.71
CA ILE A 42 17.97 -14.31 23.09
C ILE A 42 18.32 -15.49 24.01
N LEU A 43 17.49 -15.75 25.03
CA LEU A 43 17.68 -16.86 25.96
C LEU A 43 17.62 -18.23 25.24
N ALA A 44 16.64 -18.42 24.36
CA ALA A 44 16.52 -19.63 23.55
C ALA A 44 17.73 -19.82 22.61
N GLY A 45 18.24 -18.75 22.02
CA GLY A 45 19.45 -18.76 21.20
C GLY A 45 20.69 -19.17 22.00
N ILE A 46 20.85 -18.65 23.22
CA ILE A 46 21.93 -19.05 24.13
C ILE A 46 21.85 -20.55 24.45
N PHE A 47 20.66 -21.06 24.80
CA PHE A 47 20.48 -22.49 25.07
C PHE A 47 20.77 -23.37 23.85
N LEU A 48 20.38 -22.92 22.66
CA LEU A 48 20.68 -23.64 21.41
C LEU A 48 22.20 -23.71 21.14
N VAL A 49 22.93 -22.61 21.33
CA VAL A 49 24.40 -22.59 21.16
C VAL A 49 25.08 -23.53 22.16
N ILE A 50 24.62 -23.56 23.42
CA ILE A 50 25.17 -24.49 24.42
C ILE A 50 24.87 -25.94 24.04
N TYR A 51 23.65 -26.24 23.59
CA TYR A 51 23.26 -27.56 23.10
C TYR A 51 24.13 -28.04 21.94
N LEU A 52 24.46 -27.16 20.98
CA LEU A 52 25.28 -27.51 19.81
C LEU A 52 26.77 -27.68 20.15
N THR A 53 27.27 -27.01 21.19
CA THR A 53 28.70 -27.01 21.55
C THR A 53 29.07 -28.04 22.62
N LYS A 54 28.11 -28.45 23.48
CA LYS A 54 28.37 -29.37 24.60
C LYS A 54 27.51 -30.64 24.48
N GLN A 55 28.15 -31.79 24.22
CA GLN A 55 27.47 -33.09 24.07
C GLN A 55 26.66 -33.54 25.31
N GLU A 56 27.09 -33.14 26.50
CA GLU A 56 26.40 -33.40 27.78
C GLU A 56 25.10 -32.58 27.94
N ALA A 57 24.88 -31.55 27.10
CA ALA A 57 23.84 -30.55 27.32
C ALA A 57 22.53 -30.84 26.58
N LYS A 58 22.28 -32.10 26.18
CA LYS A 58 21.07 -32.50 25.44
C LYS A 58 19.76 -32.17 26.16
N TRP A 59 19.77 -32.10 27.49
CA TRP A 59 18.63 -31.71 28.32
C TRP A 59 18.15 -30.26 28.09
N LEU A 60 18.98 -29.40 27.49
CA LEU A 60 18.62 -28.01 27.15
C LEU A 60 17.67 -27.87 25.96
N LEU A 61 17.40 -28.96 25.22
CA LEU A 61 16.47 -28.94 24.11
C LEU A 61 15.02 -28.65 24.58
N ALA A 62 14.61 -29.24 25.70
CA ALA A 62 13.27 -29.05 26.27
C ALA A 62 12.96 -27.58 26.63
N PRO A 63 13.79 -26.86 27.42
CA PRO A 63 13.56 -25.44 27.71
C PRO A 63 13.67 -24.56 26.46
N ALA A 64 14.52 -24.90 25.48
CA ALA A 64 14.58 -24.17 24.21
C ALA A 64 13.27 -24.29 23.40
N VAL A 65 12.69 -25.50 23.32
CA VAL A 65 11.38 -25.73 22.68
C VAL A 65 10.26 -25.01 23.43
N LEU A 66 10.24 -25.05 24.77
CA LEU A 66 9.25 -24.34 25.58
C LEU A 66 9.33 -22.82 25.40
N ALA A 67 10.55 -22.26 25.34
CA ALA A 67 10.76 -20.84 25.07
C ALA A 67 10.27 -20.46 23.66
N PHE A 68 10.53 -21.30 22.65
CA PHE A 68 10.03 -21.08 21.30
C PHE A 68 8.50 -21.10 21.23
N LEU A 69 7.85 -22.11 21.83
CA LEU A 69 6.39 -22.21 21.89
C LEU A 69 5.76 -21.04 22.67
N GLY A 70 6.38 -20.65 23.80
CA GLY A 70 5.98 -19.47 24.57
C GLY A 70 6.08 -18.19 23.73
N GLY A 71 7.13 -18.07 22.91
CA GLY A 71 7.30 -16.97 21.96
C GLY A 71 6.18 -16.90 20.93
N LEU A 72 5.77 -18.04 20.36
CA LEU A 72 4.65 -18.10 19.42
C LEU A 72 3.32 -17.64 20.05
N VAL A 73 3.03 -18.10 21.27
CA VAL A 73 1.85 -17.64 22.03
C VAL A 73 1.89 -16.13 22.24
N TYR A 74 3.06 -15.59 22.57
CA TYR A 74 3.24 -14.16 22.79
C TYR A 74 2.99 -13.31 21.53
N VAL A 75 3.44 -13.79 20.37
CA VAL A 75 3.16 -13.13 19.07
C VAL A 75 1.65 -13.06 18.82
N VAL A 76 0.91 -14.14 19.12
CA VAL A 76 -0.56 -14.16 18.99
C VAL A 76 -1.21 -13.16 19.95
N LEU A 77 -0.79 -13.13 21.22
CA LEU A 77 -1.31 -12.18 22.22
C LEU A 77 -1.05 -10.71 21.84
N ALA A 78 0.07 -10.43 21.15
CA ALA A 78 0.42 -9.09 20.69
C ALA A 78 -0.44 -8.59 19.51
N GLN A 79 -1.12 -9.48 18.76
CA GLN A 79 -1.86 -9.08 17.56
C GLN A 79 -3.04 -8.16 17.86
N LYS A 80 -3.81 -8.46 18.91
CA LYS A 80 -4.98 -7.68 19.31
C LYS A 80 -4.62 -6.22 19.68
N PRO A 81 -3.72 -5.95 20.65
CA PRO A 81 -3.39 -4.59 21.03
C PRO A 81 -2.71 -3.82 19.89
N LEU A 82 -1.91 -4.49 19.04
CA LEU A 82 -1.32 -3.85 17.87
C LEU A 82 -2.39 -3.42 16.86
N ARG A 83 -3.41 -4.24 16.64
CA ARG A 83 -4.54 -3.89 15.77
C ARG A 83 -5.37 -2.75 16.33
N GLU A 84 -5.64 -2.75 17.64
CA GLU A 84 -6.34 -1.66 18.33
C GLU A 84 -5.57 -0.35 18.22
N TYR A 85 -4.25 -0.36 18.43
CA TYR A 85 -3.38 0.80 18.23
C TYR A 85 -3.45 1.31 16.78
N LYS A 86 -3.30 0.43 15.78
CA LYS A 86 -3.40 0.83 14.37
C LYS A 86 -4.75 1.46 14.05
N ASN A 87 -5.84 0.87 14.51
CA ASN A 87 -7.18 1.40 14.31
C ASN A 87 -7.37 2.75 15.01
N ALA A 88 -6.86 2.90 16.24
CA ALA A 88 -6.90 4.16 16.97
C ALA A 88 -6.10 5.25 16.23
N TYR A 89 -4.91 4.92 15.73
CA TYR A 89 -4.10 5.85 14.94
C TYR A 89 -4.85 6.31 13.69
N LYS A 90 -5.36 5.38 12.87
CA LYS A 90 -6.11 5.72 11.65
C LYS A 90 -7.32 6.61 11.95
N ASN A 91 -8.13 6.23 12.95
CA ASN A 91 -9.36 6.95 13.28
C ASN A 91 -9.16 8.29 13.99
N LYS A 92 -8.09 8.45 14.78
CA LYS A 92 -7.84 9.71 15.51
C LYS A 92 -6.96 10.67 14.71
N ILE A 93 -5.89 10.18 14.10
CA ILE A 93 -4.91 11.01 13.40
C ILE A 93 -5.33 11.22 11.95
N ILE A 94 -5.46 10.15 11.16
CA ILE A 94 -5.71 10.30 9.72
C ILE A 94 -7.07 10.96 9.49
N LYS A 95 -8.12 10.48 10.16
CA LYS A 95 -9.44 11.12 10.08
C LYS A 95 -9.40 12.60 10.48
N GLY A 96 -8.76 12.92 11.61
CA GLY A 96 -8.62 14.29 12.10
C GLY A 96 -7.86 15.20 11.13
N LEU A 97 -6.85 14.66 10.44
CA LEU A 97 -6.13 15.37 9.38
C LEU A 97 -7.02 15.64 8.16
N ILE A 98 -7.75 14.63 7.68
CA ILE A 98 -8.64 14.76 6.52
C ILE A 98 -9.75 15.78 6.78
N ASP A 99 -10.41 15.69 7.93
CA ASP A 99 -11.49 16.60 8.34
C ASP A 99 -11.00 18.08 8.38
N ARG A 100 -9.71 18.29 8.70
CA ARG A 100 -9.07 19.62 8.72
C ARG A 100 -8.60 20.10 7.35
N ILE A 101 -8.07 19.21 6.52
CA ILE A 101 -7.60 19.54 5.17
C ILE A 101 -8.77 20.06 4.34
N HIS A 102 -9.91 19.36 4.37
CA HIS A 102 -11.09 19.79 3.66
C HIS A 102 -12.37 19.20 4.28
N PRO A 103 -13.33 20.04 4.71
CA PRO A 103 -14.55 19.55 5.40
C PRO A 103 -15.47 18.73 4.48
N GLY A 104 -15.32 18.87 3.17
CA GLY A 104 -16.06 18.08 2.18
C GLY A 104 -15.49 16.68 1.92
N LEU A 105 -14.40 16.28 2.59
CA LEU A 105 -13.81 14.96 2.47
C LEU A 105 -14.17 14.09 3.68
N SER A 106 -14.34 12.80 3.42
CA SER A 106 -14.57 11.76 4.43
C SER A 106 -13.48 10.71 4.34
N TYR A 107 -13.11 10.12 5.48
CA TYR A 107 -12.10 9.06 5.55
C TYR A 107 -12.69 7.79 6.15
N ASN A 108 -12.39 6.65 5.51
CA ASN A 108 -12.71 5.32 6.01
C ASN A 108 -11.49 4.39 5.88
N PRO A 109 -10.94 3.88 6.99
CA PRO A 109 -9.71 3.08 6.99
C PRO A 109 -9.87 1.69 6.35
N SER A 110 -11.09 1.16 6.26
CA SER A 110 -11.35 -0.21 5.83
C SER A 110 -11.93 -0.31 4.41
N LEU A 111 -12.39 0.82 3.86
CA LEU A 111 -12.85 0.90 2.48
C LEU A 111 -11.68 1.26 1.56
N TYR A 112 -11.89 1.00 0.28
CA TYR A 112 -10.97 1.32 -0.81
C TYR A 112 -11.75 1.35 -2.12
N ILE A 113 -11.16 1.96 -3.15
CA ILE A 113 -11.76 2.04 -4.48
C ILE A 113 -12.02 0.62 -5.01
N PRO A 114 -13.23 0.29 -5.49
CA PRO A 114 -13.53 -1.03 -6.01
C PRO A 114 -12.69 -1.42 -7.23
N GLU A 115 -12.38 -2.71 -7.35
CA GLU A 115 -11.64 -3.27 -8.50
C GLU A 115 -12.28 -2.87 -9.84
N SER A 116 -13.61 -2.82 -9.92
CA SER A 116 -14.33 -2.41 -11.13
C SER A 116 -13.97 -0.99 -11.59
N ARG A 117 -13.78 -0.05 -10.65
CA ARG A 117 -13.37 1.33 -10.96
C ARG A 117 -11.89 1.41 -11.33
N PHE A 118 -11.06 0.60 -10.67
CA PHE A 118 -9.64 0.46 -11.02
C PHE A 118 -9.48 -0.08 -12.45
N MET A 119 -10.21 -1.13 -12.82
CA MET A 119 -10.19 -1.69 -14.18
C MET A 119 -10.81 -0.74 -15.21
N ALA A 120 -11.89 -0.03 -14.86
CA ALA A 120 -12.52 0.97 -15.73
C ALA A 120 -11.61 2.15 -16.08
N SER A 121 -10.57 2.43 -15.27
CA SER A 121 -9.55 3.43 -15.60
C SER A 121 -8.76 3.06 -16.86
N GLY A 122 -8.63 1.75 -17.12
CA GLY A 122 -7.79 1.10 -18.12
C GLY A 122 -6.33 1.54 -18.13
N LEU A 123 -5.81 2.09 -17.02
CA LEU A 123 -4.38 2.31 -16.80
C LEU A 123 -3.63 0.98 -16.83
N PHE A 124 -4.27 -0.06 -16.29
CA PHE A 124 -3.75 -1.41 -16.20
C PHE A 124 -4.55 -2.33 -17.12
N LEU A 125 -3.85 -3.09 -17.97
CA LEU A 125 -4.50 -3.99 -18.94
C LEU A 125 -4.72 -5.40 -18.38
N ARG A 126 -4.02 -5.73 -17.30
CA ARG A 126 -4.12 -7.05 -16.66
C ARG A 126 -5.15 -7.01 -15.55
N THR A 127 -6.06 -7.97 -15.55
CA THR A 127 -7.00 -8.18 -14.44
C THR A 127 -6.26 -8.82 -13.27
N PRO A 128 -6.40 -8.31 -12.04
CA PRO A 128 -5.77 -8.91 -10.86
C PRO A 128 -6.43 -10.23 -10.46
N ASP A 129 -5.63 -11.20 -10.01
CA ASP A 129 -6.11 -12.40 -9.32
C ASP A 129 -6.41 -12.11 -7.84
N ARG A 130 -5.82 -11.03 -7.31
CA ARG A 130 -6.03 -10.56 -5.95
C ARG A 130 -6.02 -9.04 -5.91
N TYR A 131 -7.09 -8.48 -5.37
CA TYR A 131 -7.26 -7.05 -5.17
C TYR A 131 -7.54 -6.74 -3.71
N ARG A 132 -6.77 -5.81 -3.14
CA ARG A 132 -6.93 -5.34 -1.76
C ARG A 132 -6.64 -3.85 -1.70
N GLY A 133 -7.18 -3.19 -0.70
CA GLY A 133 -6.84 -1.81 -0.40
C GLY A 133 -7.25 -1.42 1.00
N GLU A 134 -6.93 -0.18 1.35
CA GLU A 134 -7.31 0.46 2.59
C GLU A 134 -7.29 1.99 2.43
N ASP A 135 -7.70 2.68 3.49
CA ASP A 135 -7.52 4.13 3.62
C ASP A 135 -8.25 4.96 2.54
N MET A 136 -9.52 4.64 2.28
CA MET A 136 -10.33 5.43 1.36
C MET A 136 -10.65 6.82 1.91
N VAL A 137 -10.32 7.84 1.12
CA VAL A 137 -10.79 9.20 1.27
C VAL A 137 -11.71 9.52 0.10
N SER A 138 -12.87 10.12 0.36
CA SER A 138 -13.80 10.50 -0.71
C SER A 138 -14.65 11.71 -0.33
N GLY A 139 -15.04 12.51 -1.33
CA GLY A 139 -15.94 13.63 -1.14
C GLY A 139 -15.75 14.73 -2.17
N MET A 140 -16.29 15.92 -1.89
CA MET A 140 -16.25 17.06 -2.80
C MET A 140 -15.16 18.04 -2.40
N VAL A 141 -14.31 18.43 -3.36
CA VAL A 141 -13.35 19.53 -3.24
C VAL A 141 -13.75 20.61 -4.24
N GLY A 142 -14.34 21.70 -3.75
CA GLY A 142 -15.00 22.69 -4.61
C GLY A 142 -16.16 22.07 -5.39
N LYS A 143 -16.02 21.96 -6.72
CA LYS A 143 -17.02 21.33 -7.62
C LYS A 143 -16.61 19.94 -8.09
N THR A 144 -15.46 19.43 -7.65
CA THR A 144 -14.91 18.16 -8.12
C THR A 144 -15.09 17.07 -7.08
N GLN A 145 -15.77 15.99 -7.47
CA GLN A 145 -15.81 14.75 -6.72
C GLN A 145 -14.43 14.08 -6.78
N LEU A 146 -13.82 13.89 -5.62
CA LEU A 146 -12.51 13.24 -5.46
C LEU A 146 -12.66 11.95 -4.66
N SER A 147 -11.91 10.92 -5.00
CA SER A 147 -11.77 9.71 -4.21
C SER A 147 -10.38 9.12 -4.39
N PHE A 148 -9.74 8.68 -3.30
CA PHE A 148 -8.48 7.97 -3.37
C PHE A 148 -8.34 6.94 -2.26
N SER A 149 -7.54 5.91 -2.49
CA SER A 149 -7.23 4.87 -1.50
C SER A 149 -5.90 4.21 -1.82
N GLU A 150 -5.26 3.59 -0.84
CA GLU A 150 -4.13 2.69 -1.10
C GLU A 150 -4.66 1.38 -1.71
N ILE A 151 -4.12 1.00 -2.86
CA ILE A 151 -4.51 -0.21 -3.59
C ILE A 151 -3.28 -1.10 -3.78
N ARG A 152 -3.49 -2.41 -3.61
CA ARG A 152 -2.58 -3.46 -4.02
C ARG A 152 -3.31 -4.45 -4.92
N ALA A 153 -3.00 -4.40 -6.21
CA ALA A 153 -3.50 -5.32 -7.23
C ALA A 153 -2.38 -6.30 -7.62
N GLN A 154 -2.65 -7.60 -7.57
CA GLN A 154 -1.65 -8.65 -7.81
C GLN A 154 -2.17 -9.70 -8.79
N TYR A 155 -1.28 -10.28 -9.58
CA TYR A 155 -1.56 -11.48 -10.36
C TYR A 155 -0.68 -12.64 -9.91
N LYS A 156 -1.09 -13.86 -10.22
CA LYS A 156 -0.30 -15.07 -9.99
C LYS A 156 0.21 -15.69 -11.29
N THR A 157 1.36 -16.33 -11.20
CA THR A 157 1.88 -17.25 -12.23
C THR A 157 2.09 -18.60 -11.59
N GLU A 158 1.63 -19.65 -12.27
CA GLU A 158 1.78 -21.03 -11.82
C GLU A 158 2.72 -21.78 -12.76
N THR A 159 3.73 -22.43 -12.19
CA THR A 159 4.64 -23.33 -12.92
C THR A 159 4.57 -24.72 -12.30
N THR A 160 4.77 -25.74 -13.12
CA THR A 160 4.87 -27.13 -12.65
C THR A 160 6.26 -27.64 -12.97
N ASP A 161 6.95 -28.20 -11.98
CA ASP A 161 8.27 -28.80 -12.19
C ASP A 161 8.18 -30.17 -12.87
N SER A 162 9.33 -30.74 -13.25
CA SER A 162 9.40 -32.09 -13.84
C SER A 162 8.97 -33.21 -12.89
N LYS A 163 8.74 -32.91 -11.61
CA LYS A 163 8.27 -33.85 -10.57
C LYS A 163 6.78 -33.66 -10.23
N GLY A 164 6.07 -32.78 -10.95
CA GLY A 164 4.64 -32.52 -10.76
C GLY A 164 4.29 -31.55 -9.64
N ASN A 165 5.27 -30.90 -9.00
CA ASN A 165 5.03 -29.90 -7.96
C ASN A 165 4.60 -28.57 -8.58
N ARG A 166 3.51 -27.99 -8.07
CA ARG A 166 3.02 -26.68 -8.48
C ARG A 166 3.66 -25.57 -7.64
N HIS A 167 4.19 -24.56 -8.30
CA HIS A 167 4.73 -23.36 -7.69
C HIS A 167 3.89 -22.15 -8.10
N THR A 168 3.40 -21.40 -7.11
CA THR A 168 2.65 -20.15 -7.34
C THR A 168 3.50 -18.96 -6.94
N GLN A 169 3.73 -18.05 -7.88
CA GLN A 169 4.39 -16.77 -7.62
C GLN A 169 3.39 -15.62 -7.77
N TRP A 170 3.45 -14.63 -6.86
CA TRP A 170 2.61 -13.45 -6.89
C TRP A 170 3.41 -12.24 -7.34
N HIS A 171 2.83 -11.44 -8.22
CA HIS A 171 3.45 -10.26 -8.82
C HIS A 171 2.51 -9.07 -8.66
N ASP A 172 3.04 -7.90 -8.29
CA ASP A 172 2.24 -6.68 -8.16
C ASP A 172 1.98 -6.08 -9.56
N ILE A 173 0.72 -5.80 -9.89
CA ILE A 173 0.30 -4.97 -11.03
C ILE A 173 0.43 -3.50 -10.64
N PHE A 174 -0.05 -3.18 -9.44
CA PHE A 174 -0.03 -1.85 -8.86
C PHE A 174 0.03 -1.96 -7.34
N ARG A 175 0.82 -1.09 -6.73
CA ARG A 175 0.90 -0.92 -5.28
C ARG A 175 1.14 0.55 -4.95
N GLY A 176 0.13 1.22 -4.40
CA GLY A 176 0.25 2.63 -4.02
C GLY A 176 -1.10 3.34 -3.97
N ILE A 177 -1.07 4.67 -4.00
CA ILE A 177 -2.28 5.51 -3.94
C ILE A 177 -2.92 5.57 -5.33
N PHE A 178 -4.18 5.14 -5.42
CA PHE A 178 -5.00 5.27 -6.62
C PHE A 178 -6.02 6.38 -6.42
N ILE A 179 -6.13 7.30 -7.40
CA ILE A 179 -6.98 8.50 -7.30
C ILE A 179 -7.97 8.52 -8.48
N ILE A 180 -9.22 8.86 -8.17
CA ILE A 180 -10.27 9.18 -9.13
C ILE A 180 -10.76 10.58 -8.82
N ALA A 181 -10.72 11.47 -9.81
CA ALA A 181 -11.32 12.80 -9.73
C ALA A 181 -12.31 12.94 -10.89
N ASP A 182 -13.43 13.63 -10.65
CA ASP A 182 -14.25 14.10 -11.76
C ASP A 182 -13.52 15.19 -12.53
N PHE A 183 -14.03 15.44 -13.74
CA PHE A 183 -13.65 16.58 -14.53
C PHE A 183 -14.91 17.30 -14.99
N ASN A 184 -14.96 18.61 -14.81
CA ASN A 184 -16.14 19.42 -15.12
C ASN A 184 -16.34 19.69 -16.62
N LYS A 185 -15.68 18.91 -17.50
CA LYS A 185 -15.91 18.93 -18.94
C LYS A 185 -16.20 17.50 -19.42
N PRO A 186 -17.20 17.31 -20.29
CA PRO A 186 -17.42 16.03 -20.92
C PRO A 186 -16.27 15.74 -21.90
N PHE A 187 -15.83 14.48 -21.91
CA PHE A 187 -14.93 13.94 -22.93
C PHE A 187 -15.72 12.94 -23.77
N LYS A 188 -15.59 13.02 -25.09
CA LYS A 188 -16.18 12.05 -26.03
C LYS A 188 -15.28 10.82 -26.17
N THR A 189 -13.97 11.03 -26.05
CA THR A 189 -12.96 9.99 -26.14
C THR A 189 -12.14 9.85 -24.87
N ARG A 190 -11.42 8.73 -24.78
CA ARG A 190 -10.54 8.44 -23.66
C ARG A 190 -9.10 8.80 -24.03
N THR A 191 -8.46 9.59 -23.17
CA THR A 191 -7.03 9.92 -23.26
C THR A 191 -6.28 9.26 -22.11
N LEU A 192 -5.14 8.64 -22.39
CA LEU A 192 -4.29 7.95 -21.44
C LEU A 192 -2.90 8.58 -21.46
N VAL A 193 -2.45 9.11 -20.33
CA VAL A 193 -1.11 9.65 -20.15
C VAL A 193 -0.32 8.70 -19.27
N LEU A 194 0.82 8.22 -19.75
CA LEU A 194 1.72 7.31 -19.05
C LEU A 194 3.12 7.94 -19.02
N PRO A 195 3.94 7.73 -17.98
CA PRO A 195 5.33 8.17 -18.02
C PRO A 195 6.08 7.46 -19.15
N ASP A 196 7.00 8.13 -19.83
CA ASP A 196 7.80 7.56 -20.94
C ASP A 196 8.69 6.40 -20.44
N THR A 197 9.12 6.47 -19.18
CA THR A 197 9.78 5.36 -18.48
C THR A 197 8.85 4.17 -18.19
N ALA A 198 7.53 4.26 -18.40
CA ALA A 198 6.64 3.10 -18.31
C ALA A 198 7.05 1.99 -19.28
N GLU A 199 7.62 2.32 -20.45
CA GLU A 199 8.22 1.30 -21.33
C GLU A 199 9.40 0.58 -20.67
N LYS A 200 10.20 1.26 -19.85
CA LYS A 200 11.33 0.65 -19.12
C LYS A 200 10.90 -0.08 -17.84
N ILE A 201 9.90 0.44 -17.12
CA ILE A 201 9.40 -0.11 -15.85
C ILE A 201 8.45 -1.28 -16.08
N PHE A 202 7.56 -1.20 -17.07
CA PHE A 202 6.63 -2.27 -17.43
C PHE A 202 7.16 -3.17 -18.54
N GLY A 203 8.11 -2.73 -19.37
CA GLY A 203 8.66 -3.54 -20.47
C GLY A 203 9.45 -4.76 -20.02
N SER A 204 10.12 -4.70 -18.86
CA SER A 204 10.88 -5.85 -18.30
C SER A 204 9.97 -7.02 -17.88
N LEU A 205 8.71 -6.76 -17.57
CA LEU A 205 7.71 -7.77 -17.20
C LEU A 205 6.89 -8.28 -18.40
N PHE A 206 6.96 -7.59 -19.55
CA PHE A 206 5.98 -7.72 -20.64
C PHE A 206 6.58 -7.61 -22.06
N GLY A 207 7.84 -8.01 -22.26
CA GLY A 207 8.54 -7.86 -23.55
C GLY A 207 7.80 -8.39 -24.80
N ASN A 208 6.98 -9.44 -24.67
CA ASN A 208 6.14 -9.98 -25.77
C ASN A 208 4.71 -9.40 -25.83
N ALA A 209 4.29 -8.65 -24.80
CA ALA A 209 2.97 -8.03 -24.74
C ALA A 209 2.97 -6.57 -25.23
N LEU A 210 4.12 -5.92 -25.41
CA LEU A 210 4.23 -4.53 -25.89
C LEU A 210 3.61 -4.31 -27.29
N GLN A 211 3.83 -5.22 -28.24
CA GLN A 211 3.16 -5.15 -29.57
C GLN A 211 1.64 -5.35 -29.50
N LYS A 212 1.14 -6.02 -28.46
CA LYS A 212 -0.32 -6.18 -28.21
C LYS A 212 -0.88 -5.08 -27.31
N TRP A 213 -0.06 -4.44 -26.48
CA TRP A 213 -0.42 -3.34 -25.58
C TRP A 213 -0.83 -2.07 -26.33
N ASN A 214 -0.19 -1.78 -27.47
CA ASN A 214 -0.63 -0.66 -28.34
C ASN A 214 -2.06 -0.85 -28.88
N LYS A 215 -2.52 -2.08 -29.12
CA LYS A 215 -3.86 -2.32 -29.69
C LYS A 215 -5.03 -2.03 -28.73
N GLY A 216 -4.78 -1.95 -27.41
CA GLY A 216 -5.83 -1.76 -26.41
C GLY A 216 -5.96 -0.34 -25.85
N ARG A 217 -5.04 0.58 -26.21
CA ARG A 217 -4.92 1.91 -25.59
C ARG A 217 -5.26 3.08 -26.50
N GLY A 218 -5.52 2.83 -27.78
CA GLY A 218 -5.72 3.86 -28.79
C GLY A 218 -4.42 4.21 -29.51
N ASP A 219 -4.49 5.25 -30.34
CA ASP A 219 -3.36 5.71 -31.14
C ASP A 219 -2.46 6.65 -30.34
N LEU A 220 -1.17 6.67 -30.69
CA LEU A 220 -0.19 7.58 -30.09
C LEU A 220 -0.50 9.02 -30.50
N ILE A 221 -0.68 9.90 -29.50
CA ILE A 221 -1.00 11.31 -29.69
C ILE A 221 0.25 12.14 -29.53
N LYS A 222 0.60 12.93 -30.55
CA LYS A 222 1.71 13.89 -30.48
C LYS A 222 1.26 15.26 -29.98
N LEU A 223 1.80 15.69 -28.85
CA LEU A 223 1.60 17.03 -28.28
C LEU A 223 2.68 18.02 -28.76
N GLU A 224 2.40 19.31 -28.59
CA GLU A 224 3.28 20.40 -29.03
C GLU A 224 4.36 20.77 -28.00
N ASN A 225 4.30 20.21 -26.79
CA ASN A 225 5.23 20.50 -25.70
C ASN A 225 6.36 19.46 -25.65
N PRO A 226 7.59 19.79 -26.10
CA PRO A 226 8.68 18.82 -26.15
C PRO A 226 9.16 18.34 -24.78
N ASP A 227 9.01 19.17 -23.74
CA ASP A 227 9.42 18.79 -22.38
C ASP A 227 8.44 17.80 -21.77
N PHE A 228 7.16 17.90 -22.10
CA PHE A 228 6.16 16.91 -21.70
C PHE A 228 6.37 15.56 -22.39
N GLU A 229 6.62 15.56 -23.71
CA GLU A 229 6.85 14.36 -24.51
C GLU A 229 8.14 13.59 -24.11
N LYS A 230 9.09 14.24 -23.43
CA LYS A 230 10.26 13.56 -22.83
C LYS A 230 9.90 12.72 -21.61
N GLU A 231 8.87 13.14 -20.88
CA GLU A 231 8.51 12.54 -19.59
C GLU A 231 7.28 11.64 -19.68
N PHE A 232 6.43 11.85 -20.69
CA PHE A 232 5.14 11.19 -20.84
C PHE A 232 4.82 10.83 -22.28
N VAL A 233 4.10 9.72 -22.44
CA VAL A 233 3.50 9.24 -23.67
C VAL A 233 1.98 9.33 -23.55
N VAL A 234 1.32 9.82 -24.60
CA VAL A 234 -0.14 10.01 -24.64
C VAL A 234 -0.77 9.09 -25.67
N TYR A 235 -1.80 8.35 -25.26
CA TYR A 235 -2.63 7.55 -26.15
C TYR A 235 -4.07 8.08 -26.15
N GLY A 236 -4.74 8.06 -27.30
CA GLY A 236 -6.10 8.59 -27.45
C GLY A 236 -6.81 8.03 -28.68
N GLN A 237 -8.08 8.37 -28.83
CA GLN A 237 -8.87 8.01 -30.03
C GLN A 237 -9.11 9.20 -30.97
N ASP A 238 -8.81 10.42 -30.53
CA ASP A 238 -8.97 11.65 -31.31
C ASP A 238 -7.79 12.61 -31.02
N GLN A 239 -6.98 12.87 -32.04
CA GLN A 239 -5.80 13.73 -31.97
C GLN A 239 -6.12 15.19 -31.63
N ILE A 240 -7.32 15.67 -31.95
CA ILE A 240 -7.76 17.05 -31.71
C ILE A 240 -8.33 17.18 -30.29
N GLU A 241 -9.12 16.20 -29.83
CA GLU A 241 -9.68 16.21 -28.47
C GLU A 241 -8.62 15.92 -27.39
N SER A 242 -7.59 15.13 -27.72
CA SER A 242 -6.50 14.78 -26.80
C SER A 242 -5.38 15.82 -26.67
N ARG A 243 -5.37 16.90 -27.48
CA ARG A 243 -4.42 18.03 -27.41
C ARG A 243 -4.92 19.13 -26.48
#